data_AF-A0A3D2XET8-F1
#
_entry.id   AF-A0A3D2XET8-F1
#
_cell.length_a   1.000
_cell.length_b   1.000
_cell.length_c   1.000
_cell.angle_alpha   90.00
_cell.angle_beta   90.00
_cell.angle_gamma   90.00
#
_symmetry.space_group_name_H-M   'P 1'
#
loop_
_entity.id
_entity.type
_entity.pdbx_description
1 polymer ?
#
loop_
_entity_poly.entity_id
_entity_poly.type
_entity_poly.pdbx_seq_one_letter_code
_entity_poly.pdbx_strand_id
1 'polypeptide(L)' 'MNNPIEHLNKVFDSRIRLGIMSAVMVNDEVNFNELKELIQVTDGNLASHLKTLEENNYIKVNKGFIGRKTNT' A
#
# COMPACT_ATOMS: atom_id res chain seq x y z
N MET A 1 10.18 30.13 -11.58
CA MET A 1 8.82 29.56 -11.52
C MET A 1 8.75 28.69 -10.28
N ASN A 2 7.73 28.83 -9.44
CA ASN A 2 7.56 27.95 -8.28
C ASN A 2 7.12 26.57 -8.77
N ASN A 3 7.80 25.52 -8.34
CA ASN A 3 7.47 24.16 -8.71
C ASN A 3 6.29 23.69 -7.82
N PRO A 4 5.08 23.42 -8.37
CA PRO A 4 3.90 23.11 -7.58
C PRO A 4 4.01 21.80 -6.79
N ILE A 5 5.00 20.95 -7.10
CA ILE A 5 5.20 19.65 -6.44
C ILE A 5 6.43 19.61 -5.54
N GLU A 6 7.10 20.74 -5.30
CA GLU A 6 8.35 20.80 -4.52
C GLU A 6 8.22 20.28 -3.08
N HIS A 7 7.01 20.34 -2.52
CA HIS A 7 6.71 19.93 -1.16
C HIS A 7 5.88 18.64 -1.07
N LEU A 8 5.81 17.85 -2.14
CA LEU A 8 5.17 16.55 -2.06
C LEU A 8 5.86 15.67 -1.03
N ASN A 9 5.05 14.92 -0.28
CA ASN A 9 5.59 13.99 0.70
C ASN A 9 6.35 12.88 -0.03
N LYS A 10 7.65 12.74 0.28
CA LYS A 10 8.56 11.73 -0.30
C LYS A 10 8.10 10.29 -0.13
N VAL A 11 7.18 10.01 0.81
CA VAL A 11 6.51 8.71 0.89
C VAL A 11 5.82 8.37 -0.44
N PHE A 12 5.33 9.36 -1.19
CA PHE A 12 4.64 9.12 -2.45
C PHE A 12 5.55 9.12 -3.70
N ASP A 13 6.88 9.23 -3.54
CA ASP A 13 7.81 9.09 -4.68
C ASP A 13 7.84 7.66 -5.25
N SER A 14 7.40 6.67 -4.47
CA SER A 14 7.29 5.28 -4.94
C SER A 14 5.99 5.09 -5.71
N ARG A 15 6.11 4.72 -7.00
CA ARG A 15 4.97 4.31 -7.84
C ARG A 15 4.17 3.17 -7.23
N ILE A 16 4.81 2.26 -6.48
CA ILE A 16 4.12 1.16 -5.80
C ILE A 16 3.25 1.70 -4.67
N ARG A 17 3.77 2.60 -3.84
CA ARG A 17 2.98 3.22 -2.75
C ARG A 17 1.82 4.05 -3.29
N LEU A 18 2.03 4.77 -4.39
CA LEU A 18 0.95 5.44 -5.11
C LEU A 18 -0.11 4.45 -5.61
N GLY A 19 0.30 3.33 -6.21
CA GLY A 19 -0.62 2.28 -6.66
C GLY A 19 -1.44 1.68 -5.51
N ILE A 20 -0.81 1.38 -4.37
CA ILE A 20 -1.50 0.90 -3.15
C ILE A 20 -2.54 1.93 -2.70
N MET A 21 -2.14 3.20 -2.56
CA MET A 21 -3.06 4.26 -2.12
C MET A 21 -4.22 4.44 -3.08
N SER A 22 -3.99 4.40 -4.40
CA SER A 22 -5.05 4.51 -5.40
C SER A 22 -6.07 3.38 -5.29
N ALA A 23 -5.62 2.15 -5.03
CA ALA A 23 -6.51 1.01 -4.85
C ALA A 23 -7.32 1.11 -3.56
N VAL A 24 -6.70 1.54 -2.45
CA VAL A 24 -7.38 1.68 -1.15
C VAL A 24 -8.27 2.92 -1.10
N MET A 25 -7.99 3.99 -1.85
CA MET A 25 -8.83 5.19 -1.82
C MET A 25 -10.20 5.01 -2.48
N VAL A 26 -10.38 3.97 -3.30
CA VAL A 26 -11.64 3.67 -3.99
C VAL A 26 -12.40 2.49 -3.40
N ASN A 27 -11.81 1.77 -2.45
CA ASN A 27 -12.39 0.59 -1.79
C ASN A 27 -12.27 0.74 -0.27
N ASP A 28 -13.23 0.23 0.51
CA ASP A 28 -13.15 0.30 1.98
C ASP A 28 -11.97 -0.52 2.54
N GLU A 29 -11.68 -1.66 1.91
CA GLU A 29 -10.52 -2.51 2.18
C GLU A 29 -10.09 -3.25 0.89
N VAL A 30 -8.83 -3.68 0.83
CA VAL A 30 -8.29 -4.44 -0.30
C VAL A 30 -7.42 -5.57 0.23
N ASN A 31 -7.54 -6.77 -0.35
CA ASN A 31 -6.75 -7.94 0.06
C ASN A 31 -5.27 -7.82 -0.42
N PHE A 32 -4.33 -8.40 0.33
CA PHE A 32 -2.91 -8.38 -0.04
C PHE A 32 -2.63 -9.02 -1.40
N ASN A 33 -3.27 -10.15 -1.71
CA ASN A 33 -3.07 -10.83 -2.99
C ASN A 33 -3.67 -10.05 -4.15
N GLU A 34 -4.81 -9.36 -3.94
CA GLU A 34 -5.37 -8.46 -4.95
C GLU A 34 -4.42 -7.30 -5.25
N LEU A 35 -3.87 -6.65 -4.22
CA LEU A 35 -2.85 -5.61 -4.39
C LEU A 35 -1.61 -6.14 -5.12
N LYS A 36 -1.19 -7.36 -4.79
CA LYS A 36 -0.04 -8.00 -5.43
C LYS A 36 -0.26 -8.22 -6.91
N GLU A 37 -1.41 -8.76 -7.29
CA GLU A 37 -1.77 -9.02 -8.69
C GLU A 37 -1.96 -7.72 -9.46
N LEU A 38 -2.63 -6.73 -8.86
CA LEU A 38 -2.87 -5.41 -9.45
C LEU A 38 -1.56 -4.66 -9.73
N ILE A 39 -0.61 -4.70 -8.79
CA ILE A 39 0.63 -3.92 -8.85
C ILE A 39 1.79 -4.72 -9.47
N GLN A 40 1.64 -6.03 -9.62
CA GLN A 40 2.63 -6.96 -10.20
C GLN A 40 4.00 -6.91 -9.49
N VAL A 41 3.97 -7.10 -8.17
CA VAL A 41 5.16 -7.09 -7.31
C VAL A 41 5.32 -8.39 -6.54
N THR A 42 6.49 -8.64 -5.98
CA THR A 42 6.69 -9.78 -5.08
C THR A 42 6.12 -9.48 -3.69
N ASP A 43 5.80 -10.54 -2.93
CA ASP A 43 5.29 -10.43 -1.56
C ASP A 43 6.19 -9.54 -0.67
N GLY A 44 7.51 -9.75 -0.73
CA GLY A 44 8.47 -8.97 0.06
C GLY A 44 8.51 -7.48 -0.33
N ASN A 45 8.34 -7.17 -1.62
CA ASN A 45 8.31 -5.80 -2.11
C ASN A 45 7.01 -5.10 -1.65
N LEU A 46 5.86 -5.76 -1.81
CA LEU A 46 4.57 -5.26 -1.34
C LEU A 46 4.56 -5.05 0.19
N ALA A 47 5.04 -6.03 0.96
CA ALA A 47 5.09 -5.96 2.41
C ALA A 47 5.94 -4.79 2.93
N SER A 48 7.09 -4.51 2.29
CA SER A 48 7.94 -3.37 2.65
C SER A 48 7.25 -2.03 2.40
N HIS A 49 6.53 -1.90 1.27
CA HIS A 49 5.79 -0.69 0.96
C HIS A 49 4.56 -0.49 1.86
N LEU A 50 3.79 -1.55 2.14
CA LEU A 50 2.68 -1.52 3.08
C LEU A 50 3.14 -1.11 4.48
N LYS A 51 4.24 -1.71 4.97
CA LYS A 51 4.85 -1.34 6.26
C LYS A 51 5.21 0.14 6.31
N THR A 52 5.82 0.67 5.25
CA THR A 52 6.18 2.10 5.22
C THR A 52 4.95 3.00 5.26
N LEU A 53 3.88 2.64 4.53
CA LEU A 53 2.64 3.41 4.54
C LEU A 53 1.94 3.34 5.91
N GLU A 54 1.94 2.18 6.55
CA GLU A 54 1.38 1.96 7.89
C GLU A 54 2.15 2.74 8.96
N GLU A 55 3.49 2.71 8.95
CA GLU A 55 4.34 3.49 9.88
C GLU A 55 4.14 5.01 9.75
N ASN A 56 3.71 5.48 8.58
CA ASN A 56 3.36 6.87 8.33
C ASN A 56 1.84 7.16 8.51
N ASN A 57 1.07 6.21 9.02
CA ASN A 57 -0.37 6.29 9.30
C ASN A 57 -1.24 6.59 8.07
N TYR A 58 -0.81 6.20 6.86
CA TYR A 58 -1.61 6.34 5.65
C TYR A 58 -2.61 5.22 5.44
N ILE A 59 -2.29 4.04 5.96
CA ILE A 59 -3.13 2.85 5.91
C ILE A 59 -3.07 2.12 7.25
N LYS A 60 -4.00 1.18 7.44
CA LYS A 60 -3.95 0.20 8.52
C LYS A 60 -3.89 -1.20 7.91
N VAL A 61 -2.96 -2.03 8.35
CA VAL A 61 -2.86 -3.42 7.89
C VAL A 61 -3.48 -4.33 8.95
N ASN A 62 -4.63 -4.92 8.63
CA ASN A 62 -5.30 -5.87 9.51
C ASN A 62 -4.83 -7.30 9.17
N LYS A 63 -4.01 -7.89 10.03
CA LYS A 63 -3.64 -9.32 9.91
C LYS A 63 -4.72 -10.18 10.56
N GLY A 64 -5.54 -10.81 9.72
CA GLY A 64 -6.57 -11.75 10.17
C GLY A 64 -6.13 -13.21 10.04
N PHE A 65 -6.97 -14.11 10.56
CA PHE A 65 -6.94 -15.53 10.21
C PHE A 65 -8.32 -15.90 9.65
N ILE A 66 -8.37 -16.56 8.49
CA ILE A 66 -9.59 -17.21 8.00
C ILE A 66 -9.50 -18.68 8.40
N GLY A 67 -10.14 -19.03 9.52
CA GLY A 67 -10.05 -20.37 10.10
C GLY A 67 -8.64 -20.69 10.64
N ARG A 68 -8.04 -21.81 10.19
CA ARG A 68 -6.65 -22.20 10.55
C ARG A 68 -5.58 -21.60 9.64
N LYS A 69 -5.97 -20.85 8.60
CA LYS A 69 -5.04 -20.23 7.65
C LYS A 69 -4.90 -18.74 7.96
N THR A 70 -3.68 -18.22 7.81
CA THR A 70 -3.43 -16.77 7.82
C THR A 70 -4.30 -16.13 6.75
N ASN A 71 -5.01 -15.05 7.08
CA ASN A 71 -5.67 -14.22 6.09
C ASN A 71 -4.58 -13.40 5.44
N THR A 72 -4.17 -13.82 4.24
CA THR A 72 -3.21 -13.11 3.41
C THR A 72 -3.99 -12.17 2.52
#